data_AF-A0A7J4EGK3-F1
#
_entry.id   AF-A0A7J4EGK3-F1
#
_cell.length_a   1.000
_cell.length_b   1.000
_cell.length_c   1.000
_cell.angle_alpha   90.00
_cell.angle_beta   90.00
_cell.angle_gamma   90.00
#
_symmetry.space_group_name_H-M   'P 1'
#
loop_
_entity.id
_entity.type
_entity.pdbx_description
1 polymer ?
#
loop_
_entity_poly.entity_id
_entity_poly.type
_entity_poly.pdbx_seq_one_letter_code
_entity_poly.pdbx_strand_id
1 'polypeptide(L)'
;MYTGELATCNVSAVSLPTKERITDQHEHVQLHESNNVMDYLYEVDSTVAKANLLGNLAGKTGFEGSLIQSSNRRTLLTSNMLCKSAFLRMHLVKEVCDFNVNIIHKTLKRFDAKKVTLRFEIKTRDYWCFRKRLEADLKGDKHFYLFKVGDKAVITELLKHVFG
;
A
#
# COMPACT_ATOMS: atom_id res chain seq x y z
N MET A 1 12.52 0.00 37.16
CA MET A 1 11.76 0.37 35.94
C MET A 1 11.99 1.86 35.74
N TYR A 2 12.75 2.27 34.73
CA TYR A 2 13.36 3.63 34.63
C TYR A 2 12.76 4.42 33.46
N THR A 3 11.43 4.58 33.40
CA THR A 3 10.76 5.40 32.35
C THR A 3 9.41 5.98 32.80
N GLY A 4 9.23 6.27 34.10
CA GLY A 4 7.95 6.74 34.64
C GLY A 4 7.52 8.14 34.17
N GLU A 5 8.44 9.12 34.21
CA GLU A 5 8.11 10.55 34.00
C GLU A 5 8.62 11.12 32.66
N LEU A 6 9.47 10.40 31.93
CA LEU A 6 10.03 10.84 30.63
C LEU A 6 9.20 10.36 29.42
N ALA A 7 8.24 9.47 29.64
CA ALA A 7 7.38 8.96 28.58
C ALA A 7 6.31 9.99 28.23
N THR A 8 6.38 10.55 27.03
CA THR A 8 5.43 11.57 26.54
C THR A 8 4.21 10.98 25.80
N CYS A 9 4.17 9.65 25.63
CA CYS A 9 3.12 8.94 24.90
C CYS A 9 3.08 7.47 25.33
N ASN A 10 1.92 6.81 25.20
CA ASN A 10 1.80 5.39 25.57
C ASN A 10 2.30 4.49 24.44
N VAL A 11 2.05 4.89 23.18
CA VAL A 11 2.39 4.11 22.00
C VAL A 11 3.02 5.02 20.97
N SER A 12 4.12 4.56 20.37
CA SER A 12 4.73 5.25 19.23
C SER A 12 5.27 4.27 18.20
N ALA A 13 5.16 4.66 16.93
CA ALA A 13 5.86 4.05 15.80
C ALA A 13 6.90 5.05 15.29
N VAL A 14 8.13 4.60 15.08
CA VAL A 14 9.23 5.44 14.58
C VAL A 14 9.83 4.78 13.34
N SER A 15 9.87 5.52 12.23
CA SER A 15 10.51 5.07 11.00
C SER A 15 11.99 5.45 11.00
N LEU A 16 12.85 4.52 10.59
CA LEU A 16 14.29 4.73 10.43
C LEU A 16 14.67 4.55 8.95
N PRO A 17 15.59 5.37 8.40
CA PRO A 17 16.37 6.41 9.08
C PRO A 17 15.68 7.78 9.17
N THR A 18 14.45 7.94 8.67
CA THR A 18 13.77 9.25 8.54
C THR A 18 13.43 9.91 9.87
N LYS A 19 13.39 9.13 10.97
CA LYS A 19 12.97 9.55 12.32
C LYS A 19 11.53 10.05 12.39
N GLU A 20 10.73 9.83 11.35
CA GLU A 20 9.31 10.15 11.39
C GLU A 20 8.64 9.33 12.51
N ARG A 21 7.87 10.00 13.37
CA ARG A 21 7.19 9.39 14.50
C ARG A 21 5.68 9.58 14.43
N ILE A 22 4.91 8.52 14.63
CA ILE A 22 3.47 8.58 14.93
C ILE A 22 3.30 8.15 16.39
N THR A 23 2.39 8.79 17.11
CA THR A 23 2.05 8.46 18.50
C THR A 23 0.54 8.49 18.69
N ASP A 24 0.07 7.90 19.78
CA ASP A 24 -1.32 7.95 20.23
C ASP A 24 -1.82 9.37 20.58
N GLN A 25 -0.92 10.34 20.72
CA GLN A 25 -1.24 11.75 20.99
C GLN A 25 -1.57 12.57 19.74
N HIS A 26 -1.27 12.06 18.54
CA HIS A 26 -1.67 12.74 17.31
C HIS A 26 -3.19 12.64 17.14
N GLU A 27 -3.79 13.61 16.45
CA GLU A 27 -5.21 13.59 16.13
C GLU A 27 -5.61 12.25 15.51
N HIS A 28 -6.67 11.65 16.03
CA HIS A 28 -7.20 10.39 15.52
C HIS A 28 -8.35 10.67 14.55
N VAL A 29 -8.15 10.30 13.29
CA VAL A 29 -9.20 10.37 12.26
C VAL A 29 -9.71 8.98 11.96
N GLN A 30 -11.03 8.81 12.01
CA GLN A 30 -11.67 7.56 11.60
C GLN A 30 -11.71 7.49 10.07
N LEU A 31 -11.05 6.47 9.51
CA LEU A 31 -11.09 6.22 8.07
C LEU A 31 -12.34 5.46 7.69
N HIS A 32 -13.02 5.91 6.64
CA HIS A 32 -14.15 5.19 6.06
C HIS A 32 -13.66 4.05 5.17
N GLU A 33 -14.35 2.92 5.21
CA GLU A 33 -14.10 1.79 4.31
C GLU A 33 -14.70 2.05 2.93
N SER A 34 -13.99 1.62 1.88
CA SER A 34 -14.43 1.73 0.50
C SER A 34 -13.86 0.58 -0.33
N ASN A 35 -14.60 0.13 -1.34
CA ASN A 35 -14.10 -0.79 -2.35
C ASN A 35 -13.61 -0.08 -3.62
N ASN A 36 -13.79 1.25 -3.69
CA ASN A 36 -13.45 2.06 -4.85
C ASN A 36 -12.02 2.57 -4.74
N VAL A 37 -11.14 2.00 -5.55
CA VAL A 37 -9.74 2.41 -5.65
C VAL A 37 -9.63 3.72 -6.44
N MET A 38 -8.89 4.66 -5.89
CA MET A 38 -8.63 6.01 -6.42
C MET A 38 -7.28 6.07 -7.15
N ASP A 39 -6.81 7.28 -7.49
CA ASP A 39 -5.56 7.49 -8.24
C ASP A 39 -4.30 6.98 -7.54
N TYR A 40 -4.28 7.04 -6.20
CA TYR A 40 -3.17 6.56 -5.38
C TYR A 40 -3.60 5.43 -4.48
N LEU A 41 -2.71 4.44 -4.33
CA LEU A 41 -2.84 3.33 -3.39
C LEU A 41 -1.64 3.36 -2.43
N TYR A 42 -1.89 3.11 -1.16
CA TYR A 42 -0.87 3.13 -0.12
C TYR A 42 -0.84 1.81 0.62
N GLU A 43 0.33 1.18 0.69
CA GLU A 43 0.57 0.11 1.67
C GLU A 43 1.05 0.77 2.97
N VAL A 44 0.30 0.59 4.04
CA VAL A 44 0.66 1.10 5.37
C VAL A 44 1.71 0.18 5.99
N ASP A 45 2.72 0.78 6.61
CA ASP A 45 3.73 0.06 7.36
C ASP A 45 3.12 -0.80 8.47
N SER A 46 3.60 -2.04 8.58
CA SER A 46 3.05 -3.01 9.52
C SER A 46 3.17 -2.58 10.99
N THR A 47 4.14 -1.73 11.34
CA THR A 47 4.33 -1.22 12.69
C THR A 47 3.16 -0.32 13.10
N VAL A 48 2.69 0.56 12.21
CA VAL A 48 1.53 1.44 12.45
C VAL A 48 0.26 0.61 12.62
N ALA A 49 0.04 -0.37 11.73
CA ALA A 49 -1.13 -1.24 11.80
C ALA A 49 -1.15 -2.05 13.10
N LYS A 50 -0.02 -2.67 13.49
CA LYS A 50 0.09 -3.46 14.72
C LYS A 50 0.01 -2.62 15.99
N ALA A 51 0.47 -1.37 15.94
CA ALA A 51 0.38 -0.42 17.05
C ALA A 51 -1.01 0.24 17.17
N ASN A 52 -1.97 -0.10 16.30
CA ASN A 52 -3.28 0.53 16.20
C ASN A 52 -3.22 2.06 16.02
N LEU A 53 -2.21 2.54 15.29
CA LEU A 53 -1.96 3.96 15.04
C LEU A 53 -2.45 4.44 13.67
N LEU A 54 -3.28 3.66 12.97
CA LEU A 54 -3.73 3.99 11.61
C LEU A 54 -4.52 5.31 11.56
N GLY A 55 -5.46 5.51 12.48
CA GLY A 55 -6.23 6.76 12.55
C GLY A 55 -5.37 7.95 12.97
N ASN A 56 -4.36 7.73 13.83
CA ASN A 56 -3.40 8.75 14.23
C ASN A 56 -2.43 9.13 13.09
N LEU A 57 -2.05 8.16 12.25
CA LEU A 57 -1.31 8.43 11.01
C LEU A 57 -2.16 9.29 10.08
N ALA A 58 -3.43 8.94 9.87
CA ALA A 58 -4.34 9.69 9.03
C ALA A 58 -4.51 11.14 9.50
N GLY A 59 -4.76 11.37 10.80
CA GLY A 59 -4.87 12.72 11.35
C GLY A 59 -3.58 13.51 11.26
N LYS A 60 -2.43 12.92 11.61
CA LYS A 60 -1.13 13.60 11.50
C LYS A 60 -0.83 14.05 10.07
N THR A 61 -1.13 13.23 9.07
CA THR A 61 -0.80 13.52 7.68
C THR A 61 -1.87 14.32 6.95
N GLY A 62 -3.01 14.61 7.58
CA GLY A 62 -4.18 15.15 6.90
C GLY A 62 -4.65 14.25 5.76
N PHE A 63 -4.66 12.93 5.99
CA PHE A 63 -4.98 11.96 4.94
C PHE A 63 -6.44 12.07 4.52
N GLU A 64 -6.68 12.53 3.30
CA GLU A 64 -8.01 12.58 2.70
C GLU A 64 -8.21 11.39 1.77
N GLY A 65 -8.84 10.33 2.28
CA GLY A 65 -9.03 9.12 1.50
C GLY A 65 -9.82 8.06 2.25
N SER A 66 -9.68 6.80 1.80
CA SER A 66 -10.44 5.68 2.36
C SER A 66 -9.56 4.47 2.63
N LEU A 67 -10.00 3.66 3.59
CA LEU A 67 -9.47 2.33 3.85
C LEU A 67 -10.04 1.36 2.81
N ILE A 68 -9.16 0.78 1.98
CA ILE A 68 -9.55 -0.18 0.94
C ILE A 68 -9.61 -1.60 1.48
N GLN A 69 -8.63 -1.97 2.29
CA GLN A 69 -8.53 -3.32 2.82
C GLN A 69 -7.70 -3.31 4.09
N SER A 70 -8.21 -3.97 5.13
CA SER A 70 -7.45 -4.26 6.34
C SER A 70 -7.36 -5.77 6.51
N SER A 71 -6.15 -6.31 6.52
CA SER A 71 -5.89 -7.73 6.71
C SER A 71 -4.64 -7.92 7.55
N ASN A 72 -4.47 -9.12 8.13
CA ASN A 72 -3.28 -9.45 8.92
C ASN A 72 -1.95 -9.27 8.16
N ARG A 73 -1.98 -9.31 6.82
CA ARG A 73 -0.78 -9.14 5.99
C ARG A 73 -0.54 -7.72 5.50
N ARG A 74 -1.60 -6.99 5.18
CA ARG A 74 -1.52 -5.63 4.61
C ARG A 74 -2.75 -4.82 4.97
N THR A 75 -2.48 -3.54 5.20
CA THR A 75 -3.49 -2.48 5.27
C THR A 75 -3.28 -1.58 4.06
N LEU A 76 -4.33 -1.38 3.27
CA LEU A 76 -4.32 -0.59 2.04
C LEU A 76 -5.21 0.63 2.19
N LEU A 77 -4.67 1.81 1.91
CA LEU A 77 -5.43 3.05 1.80
C LEU A 77 -5.47 3.52 0.35
N THR A 78 -6.43 4.38 0.01
CA THR A 78 -6.50 5.03 -1.30
C THR A 78 -6.89 6.50 -1.18
N SER A 79 -6.44 7.32 -2.13
CA SER A 79 -6.78 8.75 -2.21
C SER A 79 -6.63 9.25 -3.65
N ASN A 80 -7.32 10.34 -3.99
CA ASN A 80 -7.06 11.12 -5.21
C ASN A 80 -5.90 12.13 -5.02
N MET A 81 -5.47 12.37 -3.78
CA MET A 81 -4.40 13.30 -3.44
C MET A 81 -3.17 12.56 -2.92
N LEU A 82 -1.99 13.02 -3.33
CA LEU A 82 -0.74 12.40 -2.92
C LEU A 82 -0.42 12.72 -1.45
N CYS A 83 -0.59 11.74 -0.57
CA CYS A 83 -0.12 11.81 0.81
C CYS A 83 1.28 11.19 0.98
N LYS A 84 2.22 11.94 1.58
CA LYS A 84 3.60 11.47 1.83
C LYS A 84 3.79 11.17 3.31
N SER A 85 4.29 9.97 3.61
CA SER A 85 4.79 9.59 4.93
C SER A 85 5.76 8.42 4.79
N ALA A 86 6.78 8.34 5.64
CA ALA A 86 7.68 7.21 5.75
C ALA A 86 6.97 5.91 6.16
N PHE A 87 5.74 6.00 6.67
CA PHE A 87 4.89 4.86 7.00
C PHE A 87 3.96 4.45 5.85
N LEU A 88 3.99 5.15 4.72
CA LEU A 88 3.18 4.87 3.54
C LEU A 88 4.08 4.53 2.36
N ARG A 89 3.97 3.30 1.86
CA ARG A 89 4.55 2.95 0.55
C ARG A 89 3.54 3.32 -0.53
N MET A 90 3.92 4.28 -1.37
CA MET A 90 3.01 4.93 -2.31
C MET A 90 3.03 4.27 -3.69
N HIS A 91 1.86 4.09 -4.26
CA HIS A 91 1.65 3.49 -5.56
C HIS A 91 0.73 4.38 -6.40
N LEU A 92 1.10 4.63 -7.66
CA LEU A 92 0.23 5.29 -8.63
C LEU A 92 -0.59 4.23 -9.35
N VAL A 93 -1.91 4.32 -9.28
CA VAL A 93 -2.83 3.40 -9.95
C VAL A 93 -2.84 3.70 -11.44
N LYS A 94 -2.66 2.66 -12.25
CA LYS A 94 -2.70 2.76 -13.72
C LYS A 94 -3.97 2.18 -14.30
N GLU A 95 -4.45 1.10 -13.69
CA GLU A 95 -5.69 0.46 -14.11
C GLU A 95 -6.29 -0.34 -12.94
N VAL A 96 -7.61 -0.35 -12.88
CA VAL A 96 -8.41 -1.31 -12.14
C VAL A 96 -9.19 -2.16 -13.14
N CYS A 97 -9.06 -3.48 -13.06
CA CYS A 97 -9.77 -4.41 -13.95
C CYS A 97 -10.21 -5.66 -13.18
N ASP A 98 -10.99 -6.53 -13.79
CA ASP A 98 -11.39 -7.79 -13.14
C ASP A 98 -10.17 -8.67 -12.88
N PHE A 99 -10.19 -9.41 -11.77
CA PHE A 99 -9.10 -10.30 -11.39
C PHE A 99 -9.09 -11.57 -12.27
N ASN A 100 -8.61 -11.41 -13.50
CA ASN A 100 -8.49 -12.46 -14.51
C ASN A 100 -7.12 -12.40 -15.19
N VAL A 101 -6.42 -13.53 -15.25
CA VAL A 101 -5.05 -13.62 -15.78
C VAL A 101 -4.94 -13.04 -17.21
N ASN A 102 -5.90 -13.30 -18.08
CA ASN A 102 -5.86 -12.85 -19.48
C ASN A 102 -6.07 -11.33 -19.58
N ILE A 103 -7.01 -10.79 -18.79
CA ILE A 103 -7.27 -9.34 -18.73
C ILE A 103 -6.05 -8.62 -18.18
N ILE A 104 -5.52 -9.07 -17.04
CA ILE A 104 -4.35 -8.49 -16.39
C ILE A 104 -3.14 -8.55 -17.34
N HIS A 105 -2.89 -9.70 -17.99
CA HIS A 105 -1.79 -9.86 -18.94
C HIS A 105 -1.91 -8.89 -20.13
N LYS A 106 -3.09 -8.74 -20.72
CA LYS A 106 -3.35 -7.78 -21.81
C LYS A 106 -3.10 -6.35 -21.36
N THR A 107 -3.54 -6.00 -20.15
CA THR A 107 -3.31 -4.66 -19.56
C THR A 107 -1.82 -4.39 -19.33
N LEU A 108 -1.09 -5.35 -18.77
CA LEU A 108 0.36 -5.25 -18.56
C LEU A 108 1.12 -5.06 -19.88
N LYS A 109 0.74 -5.81 -20.92
CA LYS A 109 1.33 -5.66 -22.26
C LYS A 109 1.05 -4.28 -22.86
N ARG A 110 -0.15 -3.74 -22.68
CA ARG A 110 -0.51 -2.37 -23.11
C ARG A 110 0.34 -1.30 -22.43
N PHE A 111 0.71 -1.51 -21.16
CA PHE A 111 1.55 -0.58 -20.40
C PHE A 111 3.05 -0.83 -20.54
N ASP A 112 3.47 -1.68 -21.49
CA ASP A 112 4.87 -2.01 -21.74
C ASP A 112 5.59 -2.57 -20.50
N ALA A 113 4.91 -3.46 -19.78
CA ALA A 113 5.46 -4.14 -18.63
C ALA A 113 6.56 -5.13 -19.05
N LYS A 114 7.58 -5.24 -18.18
CA LYS A 114 8.59 -6.31 -18.17
C LYS A 114 8.40 -7.26 -16.99
N LYS A 115 8.02 -6.69 -15.85
CA LYS A 115 8.05 -7.35 -14.55
C LYS A 115 6.81 -6.97 -13.75
N VAL A 116 6.33 -7.91 -12.94
CA VAL A 116 5.21 -7.75 -12.02
C VAL A 116 5.57 -8.27 -10.64
N THR A 117 5.33 -7.47 -9.60
CA THR A 117 5.35 -7.93 -8.21
C THR A 117 3.93 -8.16 -7.73
N LEU A 118 3.61 -9.37 -7.26
CA LEU A 118 2.30 -9.68 -6.69
C LEU A 118 2.24 -9.17 -5.24
N ARG A 119 1.25 -8.33 -4.93
CA ARG A 119 1.00 -7.69 -3.62
C ARG A 119 -0.37 -8.07 -3.08
N PHE A 120 -0.72 -9.34 -3.18
CA PHE A 120 -1.90 -9.94 -2.53
C PHE A 120 -1.54 -11.31 -1.95
N GLU A 121 -2.49 -11.94 -1.26
CA GLU A 121 -2.30 -13.28 -0.71
C GLU A 121 -2.47 -14.35 -1.80
N ILE A 122 -1.44 -15.17 -1.97
CA ILE A 122 -1.43 -16.33 -2.85
C ILE A 122 -0.61 -17.43 -2.19
N LYS A 123 -1.02 -18.69 -2.36
CA LYS A 123 -0.24 -19.83 -1.85
C LYS A 123 1.14 -19.83 -2.51
N THR A 124 2.18 -20.08 -1.72
CA THR A 124 3.58 -20.02 -2.20
C THR A 124 3.83 -20.90 -3.42
N ARG A 125 3.20 -22.07 -3.48
CA ARG A 125 3.28 -23.00 -4.62
C ARG A 125 2.73 -22.39 -5.92
N ASP A 126 1.70 -21.56 -5.82
CA ASP A 126 1.00 -20.98 -6.97
C ASP A 126 1.63 -19.64 -7.40
N TYR A 127 2.37 -18.98 -6.51
CA TYR A 127 2.99 -17.67 -6.75
C TYR A 127 3.81 -17.66 -8.05
N TRP A 128 4.74 -18.61 -8.19
CA TRP A 128 5.65 -18.66 -9.34
C TRP A 128 4.92 -18.99 -10.64
N CYS A 129 3.98 -19.94 -10.59
CA CYS A 129 3.18 -20.30 -11.76
C CYS A 129 2.30 -19.12 -12.21
N PHE A 130 1.65 -18.43 -11.27
CA PHE A 130 0.81 -17.28 -11.57
C PHE A 130 1.62 -16.13 -12.15
N ARG A 131 2.77 -15.80 -11.53
CA ARG A 131 3.65 -14.75 -12.02
C ARG A 131 4.22 -15.05 -13.41
N LYS A 132 4.68 -16.27 -13.66
CA LYS A 132 5.18 -16.69 -14.99
C LYS A 132 4.12 -16.53 -16.08
N ARG A 133 2.86 -16.85 -15.79
CA ARG A 133 1.75 -16.67 -16.73
C ARG A 133 1.47 -15.20 -17.04
N LEU A 134 1.56 -14.33 -16.03
CA LEU A 134 1.38 -12.89 -16.24
C LEU A 134 2.53 -12.26 -17.01
N GLU A 135 3.77 -12.70 -16.74
CA GLU A 135 5.00 -12.19 -17.35
C GLU A 135 5.35 -12.85 -18.69
N ALA A 136 4.58 -13.86 -19.15
CA ALA A 136 4.82 -14.54 -20.41
C ALA A 136 4.81 -13.55 -21.58
N ASP A 137 5.84 -13.57 -22.44
CA ASP A 137 5.96 -12.70 -23.62
C ASP A 137 5.90 -11.19 -23.36
N LEU A 138 6.06 -10.75 -22.11
CA LEU A 138 6.27 -9.34 -21.78
C LEU A 138 7.68 -8.91 -22.20
N LYS A 139 7.77 -7.90 -23.06
CA LYS A 139 9.03 -7.43 -23.67
C LYS A 139 9.39 -5.98 -23.33
N GLY A 140 8.57 -5.31 -22.54
CA GLY A 140 8.81 -3.91 -22.18
C GLY A 140 9.96 -3.72 -21.19
N ASP A 141 10.00 -2.57 -20.55
CA ASP A 141 11.03 -2.20 -19.57
C ASP A 141 10.50 -1.82 -18.19
N LYS A 142 9.17 -1.67 -18.04
CA LYS A 142 8.55 -1.18 -16.80
C LYS A 142 8.28 -2.29 -15.78
N HIS A 143 8.28 -1.89 -14.51
CA HIS A 143 7.96 -2.77 -13.38
C HIS A 143 6.67 -2.33 -12.69
N PHE A 144 5.66 -3.20 -12.70
CA PHE A 144 4.37 -2.98 -12.06
C PHE A 144 4.19 -3.78 -10.78
N TYR A 145 3.27 -3.32 -9.94
CA TYR A 145 2.82 -4.00 -8.73
C TYR A 145 1.33 -4.30 -8.89
N LEU A 146 0.96 -5.56 -8.66
CA LEU A 146 -0.40 -6.05 -8.81
C LEU A 146 -0.99 -6.33 -7.44
N PHE A 147 -2.05 -5.61 -7.09
CA PHE A 147 -2.86 -5.86 -5.89
C PHE A 147 -4.16 -6.54 -6.28
N LYS A 148 -4.76 -7.22 -5.30
CA LYS A 148 -6.12 -7.75 -5.39
C LYS A 148 -6.96 -7.08 -4.31
N VAL A 149 -8.03 -6.40 -4.73
CA VAL A 149 -8.99 -5.73 -3.87
C VAL A 149 -10.36 -6.32 -4.22
N GLY A 150 -10.93 -7.12 -3.32
CA GLY A 150 -12.13 -7.91 -3.62
C GLY A 150 -11.92 -8.82 -4.84
N ASP A 151 -12.73 -8.64 -5.87
CA ASP A 151 -12.68 -9.33 -7.16
C ASP A 151 -11.90 -8.56 -8.25
N LYS A 152 -11.31 -7.41 -7.91
CA LYS A 152 -10.55 -6.55 -8.82
C LYS A 152 -9.05 -6.73 -8.68
N ALA A 153 -8.37 -6.58 -9.81
CA ALA A 153 -6.94 -6.42 -9.96
C ALA A 153 -6.60 -4.93 -10.09
N VAL A 154 -5.70 -4.44 -9.24
CA VAL A 154 -5.21 -3.06 -9.27
C VAL A 154 -3.75 -3.09 -9.72
N ILE A 155 -3.48 -2.53 -10.89
CA ILE A 155 -2.15 -2.46 -11.49
C ILE A 155 -1.58 -1.07 -11.18
N THR A 156 -0.39 -1.05 -10.58
CA THR A 156 0.21 0.18 -10.07
C THR A 156 1.70 0.29 -10.41
N GLU A 157 2.20 1.52 -10.43
CA GLU A 157 3.64 1.81 -10.41
C GLU A 157 4.05 2.28 -9.02
N LEU A 158 5.23 1.86 -8.56
CA LEU A 158 5.76 2.33 -7.29
C LEU A 158 6.26 3.77 -7.44
N LEU A 159 5.76 4.67 -6.60
CA LEU A 159 6.31 6.01 -6.49
C LEU A 159 7.55 5.97 -5.59
N LYS A 160 8.68 6.45 -6.09
CA LYS A 160 9.89 6.54 -5.29
C LYS A 160 9.68 7.61 -4.20
N HIS A 161 10.02 7.25 -2.96
CA HIS A 161 10.20 8.25 -1.91
C HIS A 161 11.38 9.14 -2.30
N VAL A 162 11.09 10.37 -2.68
CA VAL A 162 12.11 11.42 -2.74
C VAL A 162 12.24 11.92 -1.30
N PHE A 163 13.13 11.28 -0.53
CA PHE A 163 13.65 11.90 0.68
C PHE A 163 14.58 13.01 0.19
N GLY A 164 14.07 14.25 0.20
CA GLY A 164 14.87 15.45 0.02
C GLY A 164 15.60 15.81 1.31
#